data_AF-A0A1X0EMR2-F1
#
_entry.id   AF-A0A1X0EMR2-F1
#
_cell.length_a   1.000
_cell.length_b   1.000
_cell.length_c   1.000
_cell.angle_alpha   90.00
_cell.angle_beta   90.00
_cell.angle_gamma   90.00
#
_symmetry.space_group_name_H-M   'P 1'
#
loop_
_entity.id
_entity.type
_entity.pdbx_description
1 polymer ?
#
loop_
_entity_poly.entity_id
_entity_poly.type
_entity_poly.pdbx_seq_one_letter_code
_entity_poly.pdbx_strand_id
1 'polypeptide(L)' 'MDKTVVTPVAVIGMACRLPGGINSPDELWEALLRGDDLVTEVPPDRWDIDEYYDPEPGV' A
#
# COMPACT_ATOMS: atom_id res chain seq x y z
N MET A 1 4.64 35.77 18.47
CA MET A 1 4.27 34.38 18.14
C MET A 1 5.26 33.47 18.83
N ASP A 2 4.83 32.81 19.91
CA ASP A 2 5.58 31.69 20.48
C ASP A 2 5.46 30.52 19.49
N LYS A 3 6.59 29.98 19.05
CA LYS A 3 6.63 28.89 18.09
C LYS A 3 6.92 27.64 18.91
N THR A 4 5.90 26.82 19.16
CA THR A 4 6.05 25.57 19.89
C THR A 4 7.23 24.78 19.30
N VAL A 5 8.27 24.57 20.09
CA VAL A 5 9.43 23.78 19.69
C VAL A 5 9.03 22.32 19.79
N VAL A 6 8.70 21.73 18.65
CA VAL A 6 8.49 20.28 18.53
C VAL A 6 9.85 19.60 18.48
N THR A 7 10.04 18.57 19.31
CA THR A 7 11.24 17.73 19.28
C THR A 7 11.12 16.75 18.11
N PRO A 8 12.07 16.72 17.15
CA PRO A 8 12.02 15.78 16.05
C PRO A 8 12.16 14.33 16.53
N VAL A 9 11.46 13.42 15.85
CA VAL A 9 11.57 11.97 16.07
C VAL A 9 12.26 11.34 14.85
N ALA A 10 13.34 10.62 15.08
CA ALA A 10 14.08 9.95 14.00
C ALA A 10 13.48 8.58 13.69
N VAL A 11 13.30 8.27 12.41
CA VAL A 11 13.02 6.92 11.93
C VAL A 11 14.35 6.21 11.76
N ILE A 12 14.63 5.22 12.61
CA ILE A 12 15.91 4.50 12.65
C ILE A 12 15.87 3.10 12.00
N GLY A 13 14.70 2.68 11.50
CA GLY A 13 14.51 1.39 10.86
C GLY A 13 13.13 1.28 10.22
N MET A 14 13.03 0.46 9.17
CA MET A 14 11.80 0.25 8.39
C MET A 14 11.75 -1.20 7.89
N ALA A 15 10.55 -1.75 7.74
CA ALA A 15 10.28 -3.03 7.10
C ALA A 15 8.85 -3.03 6.54
N CYS A 16 8.58 -3.78 5.47
CA CYS A 16 7.24 -3.87 4.89
C CYS A 16 7.00 -5.21 4.17
N ARG A 17 5.72 -5.53 3.99
CA ARG A 17 5.19 -6.54 3.05
C ARG A 17 4.05 -5.86 2.30
N LEU A 18 4.14 -5.75 1.00
CA LEU A 18 3.23 -4.96 0.16
C LEU A 18 2.82 -5.76 -1.09
N PRO A 19 1.82 -5.28 -1.86
CA PRO A 19 1.46 -5.87 -3.15
C PRO A 19 2.64 -6.00 -4.11
N GLY A 20 2.48 -6.80 -5.18
CA GLY A 20 3.56 -7.06 -6.13
C GLY A 20 4.71 -7.92 -5.60
N GLY A 21 4.54 -8.55 -4.44
CA GLY A 21 5.57 -9.38 -3.81
C GLY A 21 6.69 -8.58 -3.14
N ILE A 22 6.45 -7.30 -2.84
CA ILE A 22 7.43 -6.43 -2.17
C ILE A 22 7.57 -6.82 -0.71
N ASN A 23 8.81 -7.03 -0.29
CA ASN A 23 9.20 -7.63 0.98
C ASN A 23 10.24 -6.81 1.74
N SER A 24 10.62 -5.65 1.21
CA SER A 24 11.59 -4.73 1.82
C SER A 24 11.34 -3.27 1.40
N PRO A 25 11.82 -2.29 2.19
CA PRO A 25 11.79 -0.88 1.81
C PRO A 25 12.53 -0.59 0.50
N ASP A 26 13.62 -1.32 0.20
CA ASP A 26 14.37 -1.17 -1.05
C ASP A 26 13.53 -1.59 -2.26
N GLU A 27 12.86 -2.75 -2.19
CA GLU A 27 11.97 -3.21 -3.25
C GLU A 27 10.77 -2.27 -3.45
N LEU A 28 10.23 -1.71 -2.36
CA LEU A 28 9.22 -0.65 -2.43
C LEU A 28 9.75 0.56 -3.19
N TRP A 29 10.95 1.03 -2.84
CA TRP A 29 11.54 2.22 -3.44
C TRP A 29 11.74 2.05 -4.95
N GLU A 30 12.25 0.89 -5.36
CA GLU A 30 12.44 0.56 -6.78
C GLU A 30 11.11 0.50 -7.55
N ALA A 31 10.05 -0.07 -6.95
CA ALA A 31 8.72 -0.11 -7.58
C ALA A 31 8.12 1.29 -7.76
N LEU A 32 8.29 2.18 -6.77
CA LEU A 32 7.84 3.57 -6.85
C LEU A 32 8.57 4.34 -7.95
N LEU A 33 9.89 4.15 -8.09
CA LEU A 33 10.67 4.80 -9.14
C LEU A 33 10.28 4.34 -10.55
N ARG A 34 9.89 3.07 -10.71
CA ARG A 34 9.36 2.55 -11.97
C ARG A 34 7.92 2.98 -12.26
N GLY A 35 7.19 3.41 -11.23
CA GLY A 35 5.77 3.74 -11.35
C GLY A 35 4.89 2.52 -11.58
N ASP A 36 5.25 1.38 -10.95
CA ASP A 36 4.53 0.11 -11.11
C ASP A 36 3.09 0.25 -10.58
N ASP A 37 2.09 -0.18 -11.37
CA ASP A 37 0.73 -0.42 -10.89
C ASP A 37 0.64 -1.84 -10.33
N LEU A 38 0.36 -1.94 -9.03
CA LEU A 38 0.31 -3.19 -8.28
C LEU A 38 -1.11 -3.58 -7.87
N VAL A 39 -2.13 -2.87 -8.38
CA VAL A 39 -3.53 -3.23 -8.17
C VAL A 39 -3.86 -4.45 -9.04
N THR A 40 -4.46 -5.46 -8.42
CA THR A 40 -4.90 -6.68 -9.11
C THR A 40 -6.34 -7.00 -8.74
N GLU A 41 -6.96 -7.89 -9.51
CA GLU A 41 -8.20 -8.55 -9.10
C GLU A 41 -8.01 -9.25 -7.74
N VAL A 42 -9.13 -9.41 -7.03
CA VAL A 42 -9.15 -10.19 -5.79
C VAL A 42 -8.75 -11.62 -6.13
N PRO A 43 -7.71 -12.18 -5.47
CA PRO A 43 -7.32 -13.56 -5.72
C PRO A 43 -8.44 -14.55 -5.33
N PRO A 44 -8.73 -15.57 -6.17
CA PRO A 44 -9.86 -16.48 -5.95
C PRO A 44 -9.69 -17.38 -4.71
N ASP A 45 -8.46 -17.48 -4.18
CA ASP A 45 -8.16 -18.17 -2.92
C ASP A 45 -8.49 -17.31 -1.68
N ARG A 46 -8.82 -16.02 -1.85
CA ARG A 46 -9.28 -15.14 -0.77
C ARG A 46 -10.80 -15.22 -0.61
N TRP A 47 -11.52 -14.88 -1.68
CA TRP A 47 -12.97 -15.06 -1.85
C TRP A 47 -13.33 -14.89 -3.33
N ASP A 48 -14.51 -15.38 -3.72
CA ASP A 48 -15.02 -15.19 -5.07
C ASP A 48 -15.59 -13.76 -5.20
N ILE A 49 -14.90 -12.89 -5.94
CA ILE A 49 -15.31 -11.49 -6.10
C ILE A 49 -16.52 -11.34 -7.03
N ASP A 50 -16.73 -12.29 -7.94
CA ASP A 50 -17.84 -12.24 -8.91
C ASP A 50 -19.20 -12.42 -8.21
N GLU A 51 -19.22 -13.03 -7.01
CA GLU A 51 -20.43 -13.12 -6.18
C GLU A 51 -20.83 -11.77 -5.55
N TYR A 52 -19.91 -10.80 -5.44
CA TYR A 52 -20.11 -9.57 -4.67
C TYR A 52 -19.97 -8.28 -5.48
N TYR A 53 -19.26 -8.33 -6.61
CA TYR A 53 -19.03 -7.14 -7.41
C TYR A 53 -20.33 -6.66 -8.07
N ASP A 54 -20.69 -5.42 -7.78
CA ASP A 54 -21.78 -4.69 -8.42
C ASP A 54 -21.21 -3.36 -8.94
N PRO A 55 -21.22 -3.11 -10.27
CA PRO A 55 -20.74 -1.84 -10.82
C PRO A 55 -21.65 -0.65 -10.45
N GLU A 56 -22.90 -0.88 -10.04
CA GLU A 56 -23.87 0.15 -9.64
C GLU A 56 -24.49 -0.17 -8.25
N PRO A 57 -23.67 -0.19 -7.18
CA PRO A 57 -24.10 -0.67 -5.88
C PRO A 57 -25.24 0.19 -5.32
N GLY A 58 -26.40 -0.44 -5.07
CA GLY A 58 -27.55 0.18 -4.40
C GLY A 58 -28.53 0.94 -5.30
N VAL A 59 -28.46 0.76 -6.62
CA VAL A 59 -29.49 1.19 -7.58
C VAL A 59 -30.57 0.13 -7.76
#